data_AF-A0A011TXN8-F1
#
_entry.id   AF-A0A011TXN8-F1
#
_cell.length_a   1.000
_cell.length_b   1.000
_cell.length_c   1.000
_cell.angle_alpha   90.00
_cell.angle_beta   90.00
_cell.angle_gamma   90.00
#
_symmetry.space_group_name_H-M   'P 1'
#
loop_
_entity.id
_entity.type
_entity.pdbx_description
1 polymer ?
#
loop_
_entity_poly.entity_id
_entity_poly.type
_entity_poly.pdbx_seq_one_letter_code
_entity_poly.pdbx_strand_id
1 'polypeptide(L)' 'MLSPQSLSESDRRLVAAWAADCADRVLPLFEREAPGDDRPRDAIARARAYARGELDSAGEIRRRFVAGRAAASV' A
#
# COMPACT_ATOMS: atom_id res chain seq x y z
N MET A 1 17.72 20.35 -1.26
CA MET A 1 16.70 20.25 -2.33
C MET A 1 16.02 18.89 -2.20
N LEU A 2 14.69 18.83 -2.31
CA LEU A 2 13.99 17.54 -2.49
C LEU A 2 14.39 16.96 -3.86
N SER A 3 14.51 15.64 -3.95
CA SER A 3 14.81 14.95 -5.22
C SER A 3 13.73 15.30 -6.26
N PRO A 4 14.07 15.44 -7.55
CA PRO A 4 13.07 15.57 -8.63
C PRO A 4 12.07 14.40 -8.67
N GLN A 5 12.41 13.27 -8.04
CA GLN A 5 11.58 12.07 -7.93
C GLN A 5 10.60 12.13 -6.75
N SER A 6 10.57 13.22 -5.97
CA SER A 6 9.69 13.37 -4.82
C SER A 6 8.31 13.85 -5.28
N LEU A 7 7.29 13.01 -5.09
CA LEU A 7 5.89 13.42 -5.27
C LEU A 7 5.46 14.41 -4.18
N SER A 8 4.56 15.34 -4.50
CA SER A 8 3.87 16.14 -3.49
C SER A 8 3.02 15.23 -2.59
N GLU A 9 2.59 15.71 -1.41
CA GLU A 9 1.73 14.89 -0.56
C GLU A 9 0.38 14.57 -1.21
N SER A 10 -0.21 15.55 -1.92
CA SER A 10 -1.43 15.34 -2.68
C SER A 10 -1.26 14.28 -3.76
N ASP A 11 -0.15 14.31 -4.50
CA ASP A 11 0.15 13.29 -5.52
C ASP A 11 0.37 11.91 -4.90
N ARG A 12 1.06 11.83 -3.76
CA ARG A 12 1.22 10.56 -3.03
C ARG A 12 -0.12 9.97 -2.62
N ARG A 13 -1.05 10.80 -2.13
CA ARG A 13 -2.40 10.35 -1.74
C ARG A 13 -3.21 9.87 -2.95
N LEU A 14 -3.12 10.58 -4.07
CA LEU A 14 -3.74 10.16 -5.32
C LEU A 14 -3.21 8.79 -5.79
N VAL A 15 -1.89 8.62 -5.82
CA VAL A 15 -1.25 7.37 -6.22
C VAL A 15 -1.59 6.24 -5.25
N ALA A 16 -1.73 6.52 -3.94
CA ALA A 16 -2.11 5.51 -2.96
C ALA A 16 -3.55 4.99 -3.15
N ALA A 17 -4.51 5.86 -3.48
CA ALA A 17 -5.86 5.44 -3.84
C ALA A 17 -5.84 4.55 -5.08
N TRP A 18 -5.17 5.01 -6.14
CA TRP A 18 -5.02 4.25 -7.38
C TRP A 18 -4.38 2.88 -7.15
N ALA A 19 -3.29 2.83 -6.37
CA ALA A 19 -2.60 1.59 -6.04
C ALA A 19 -3.48 0.62 -5.24
N ALA A 20 -4.28 1.14 -4.30
CA ALA A 20 -5.24 0.33 -3.55
C ALA A 20 -6.27 -0.31 -4.50
N ASP A 21 -6.85 0.46 -5.42
CA ASP A 21 -7.83 -0.06 -6.39
C ASP A 21 -7.21 -1.07 -7.39
N CYS A 22 -5.93 -0.91 -7.73
CA CYS A 22 -5.20 -1.90 -8.52
C CYS A 22 -4.96 -3.20 -7.74
N ALA A 23 -4.52 -3.10 -6.49
CA ALA A 23 -4.23 -4.27 -5.65
C ALA A 23 -5.49 -5.06 -5.27
N ASP A 24 -6.58 -4.35 -4.96
CA ASP A 24 -7.88 -4.94 -4.59
C ASP A 24 -8.44 -5.85 -5.70
N ARG A 25 -8.23 -5.46 -6.97
CA ARG A 25 -8.66 -6.25 -8.14
C ARG A 25 -7.99 -7.62 -8.24
N VAL A 26 -6.78 -7.77 -7.72
CA VAL A 26 -6.00 -9.03 -7.79
C VAL A 26 -5.88 -9.73 -6.43
N LEU A 27 -6.37 -9.11 -5.36
CA LEU A 27 -6.34 -9.66 -4.00
C LEU A 27 -6.94 -11.09 -3.92
N PRO A 28 -8.08 -11.41 -4.56
CA PRO A 28 -8.63 -12.76 -4.51
C PRO A 28 -7.71 -13.83 -5.11
N LEU A 29 -6.83 -13.48 -6.04
CA LEU A 29 -5.85 -14.42 -6.59
C LEU A 29 -4.77 -14.75 -5.57
N PHE A 30 -4.29 -13.73 -4.84
CA PHE A 30 -3.32 -13.92 -3.76
C PHE A 30 -3.92 -14.74 -2.61
N GLU A 31 -5.14 -14.41 -2.18
CA GLU A 31 -5.80 -15.07 -1.06
C GLU A 31 -6.08 -16.56 -1.31
N ARG A 32 -6.21 -16.97 -2.59
CA ARG A 32 -6.33 -18.39 -2.95
C ARG A 32 -5.04 -19.16 -2.73
N GLU A 33 -3.88 -18.54 -2.98
CA GLU A 33 -2.57 -19.17 -2.83
C GLU A 33 -2.03 -19.04 -1.38
N ALA A 34 -2.42 -17.99 -0.67
CA ALA A 34 -2.00 -17.70 0.70
C ALA A 34 -3.17 -17.26 1.60
N PRO A 35 -4.15 -18.14 1.88
CA PRO A 35 -5.38 -17.78 2.60
C PRO A 35 -5.19 -17.31 4.05
N GLY A 36 -4.03 -17.61 4.65
CA GLY A 36 -3.68 -17.18 6.01
C GLY A 36 -2.82 -15.92 6.09
N ASP A 37 -2.51 -15.29 4.95
CA ASP A 37 -1.71 -14.08 4.91
C ASP A 37 -2.58 -12.83 4.71
N ASP A 38 -2.91 -12.17 5.82
CA ASP A 38 -3.74 -10.96 5.84
C ASP A 38 -2.97 -9.67 5.46
N ARG A 39 -1.64 -9.74 5.30
CA ARG A 39 -0.81 -8.56 5.05
C ARG A 39 -1.22 -7.76 3.82
N PRO A 40 -1.67 -8.36 2.68
CA PRO A 40 -2.15 -7.59 1.53
C PRO A 40 -3.45 -6.83 1.81
N ARG A 41 -4.40 -7.43 2.53
CA ARG A 41 -5.66 -6.78 2.91
C ARG A 41 -5.41 -5.59 3.81
N ASP A 42 -4.53 -5.75 4.80
CA ASP A 42 -4.07 -4.66 5.67
C ASP A 42 -3.37 -3.54 4.89
N ALA A 43 -2.58 -3.89 3.87
CA ALA A 43 -1.89 -2.92 3.02
C ALA A 43 -2.87 -2.07 2.22
N ILE A 44 -3.89 -2.70 1.62
CA ILE A 44 -4.94 -2.01 0.87
C ILE A 44 -5.71 -1.07 1.79
N ALA A 45 -6.11 -1.54 2.97
CA ALA A 45 -6.81 -0.72 3.96
C ALA A 45 -5.99 0.52 4.36
N ARG A 46 -4.70 0.33 4.64
CA ARG A 46 -3.77 1.42 4.97
C ARG A 46 -3.56 2.40 3.81
N ALA A 47 -3.40 1.90 2.58
CA ALA A 47 -3.28 2.75 1.41
C ALA A 47 -4.53 3.63 1.21
N ARG A 48 -5.73 3.06 1.39
CA ARG A 48 -7.00 3.82 1.37
C ARG A 48 -7.07 4.86 2.50
N ALA A 49 -6.66 4.52 3.72
CA ALA A 49 -6.64 5.44 4.86
C ALA A 49 -5.65 6.60 4.66
N TYR A 50 -4.45 6.31 4.16
CA TYR A 50 -3.47 7.33 3.77
C TYR A 50 -4.03 8.26 2.68
N ALA A 51 -4.67 7.71 1.65
CA ALA A 51 -5.28 8.51 0.59
C ALA A 51 -6.36 9.49 1.13
N ARG A 52 -7.14 9.07 2.13
CA ARG A 52 -8.13 9.92 2.82
C ARG A 52 -7.51 10.92 3.81
N GLY A 53 -6.21 10.80 4.09
CA GLY A 53 -5.51 11.68 5.02
C GLY A 53 -5.57 11.28 6.48
N GLU A 54 -5.98 10.05 6.76
CA GLU A 54 -6.09 9.51 8.11
C GLU A 54 -4.73 9.04 8.64
N LEU A 55 -3.74 8.85 7.76
CA LEU A 55 -2.38 8.42 8.09
C LEU A 55 -1.35 9.40 7.53
N ASP A 56 -0.22 9.56 8.22
CA ASP A 56 0.87 10.43 7.80
C ASP A 56 1.89 9.72 6.89
N SER A 57 2.52 10.49 6.00
CA SER A 57 3.49 9.95 5.03
C SER A 57 4.68 9.26 5.72
N ALA A 58 5.17 9.79 6.83
CA ALA A 58 6.36 9.27 7.49
C ALA A 58 6.09 7.91 8.16
N GLY A 59 4.92 7.74 8.78
CA GLY A 59 4.45 6.47 9.34
C GLY A 59 4.30 5.39 8.28
N GLU A 60 3.71 5.74 7.14
CA GLU A 60 3.54 4.80 6.03
C GLU A 60 4.87 4.38 5.39
N ILE A 61 5.81 5.33 5.22
CA ILE A 61 7.17 5.04 4.75
C ILE A 61 7.90 4.07 5.70
N ARG A 62 7.79 4.26 7.02
CA ARG A 62 8.43 3.36 8.00
C ARG A 62 7.91 1.92 7.89
N ARG A 63 6.64 1.74 7.51
CA ARG A 63 5.98 0.42 7.43
C ARG A 63 5.93 -0.16 6.01
N ARG A 64 6.57 0.46 5.01
CA ARG A 64 6.46 0.07 3.59
C ARG A 64 6.83 -1.39 3.29
N PHE A 65 7.68 -2.01 4.09
CA PHE A 65 8.12 -3.40 3.91
C PHE A 65 7.28 -4.44 4.65
N VAL A 66 6.31 -4.04 5.48
CA VAL A 66 5.44 -5.00 6.21
C VAL A 66 4.62 -5.82 5.20
N ALA A 67 3.97 -5.14 4.26
CA ALA A 67 3.18 -5.77 3.20
C ALA A 67 4.00 -6.18 1.98
N GLY A 68 5.06 -5.43 1.62
CA GLY A 68 5.89 -5.74 0.45
C GLY A 68 6.59 -7.10 0.51
N ARG A 69 6.68 -7.71 1.71
CA ARG A 69 7.20 -9.07 1.91
C ARG A 69 6.13 -10.17 1.87
N ALA A 70 4.86 -9.84 1.61
CA ALA A 70 3.81 -10.84 1.40
C ALA A 70 4.01 -11.63 0.10
N ALA A 71 4.56 -10.97 -0.93
CA ALA A 71 4.88 -11.59 -2.21
C ALA A 71 6.29 -12.20 -2.29
N ALA A 72 7.08 -12.16 -1.21
CA ALA A 72 8.34 -12.90 -1.17
C ALA A 72 8.01 -14.39 -1.07
N SER A 73 8.51 -15.18 -2.02
CA SER A 73 8.31 -16.63 -2.07
C SER A 73 8.65 -17.28 -0.73
N VAL A 74 7.76 -18.17 -0.27
CA VAL A 74 8.09 -19.26 0.65
C VAL A 74 9.28 -20.07 0.16
#